data_AF-A0A3Q9I1U4-F1
#
_entry.id   AF-A0A3Q9I1U4-F1
#
_cell.length_a   1.000
_cell.length_b   1.000
_cell.length_c   1.000
_cell.angle_alpha   90.00
_cell.angle_beta   90.00
_cell.angle_gamma   90.00
#
_symmetry.space_group_name_H-M   'P 1'
#
loop_
_entity.id
_entity.type
_entity.pdbx_description
1 polymer ?
#
loop_
_entity_poly.entity_id
_entity_poly.type
_entity_poly.pdbx_seq_one_letter_code
_entity_poly.pdbx_strand_id
1 'polypeptide(L)' 'MKKFRLITAFLASIGMAGVAMGESQVDQLWSDLNADKNDALSADEAKASDQVQAQWSLLDVDQDGQLSYKEFSMIDLTK' A
#
# COMPACT_ATOMS: atom_id res chain seq x y z
N MET A 1 42.53 14.64 -17.40
CA MET A 1 42.61 13.51 -16.44
C MET A 1 41.60 13.71 -15.33
N LYS A 2 40.97 12.60 -14.87
CA LYS A 2 40.29 12.39 -13.56
C LYS A 2 38.88 12.97 -13.29
N LYS A 3 37.88 12.22 -13.78
CA LYS A 3 36.70 11.65 -13.09
C LYS A 3 36.51 11.91 -11.57
N PHE A 4 35.33 12.44 -11.20
CA PHE A 4 34.66 12.39 -9.88
C PHE A 4 33.15 12.16 -10.14
N ARG A 5 32.60 10.94 -9.99
CA ARG A 5 32.09 10.25 -8.79
C ARG A 5 30.87 10.90 -8.12
N LEU A 6 29.74 10.19 -8.27
CA LEU A 6 28.81 9.73 -7.23
C LEU A 6 27.89 10.79 -6.58
N ILE A 7 26.62 10.79 -6.98
CA ILE A 7 25.53 11.42 -6.20
C ILE A 7 24.75 10.29 -5.53
N THR A 8 25.07 10.08 -4.26
CA THR A 8 24.25 9.32 -3.31
C THR A 8 23.04 10.16 -2.93
N ALA A 9 21.84 9.74 -3.32
CA ALA A 9 20.61 10.25 -2.71
C ALA A 9 20.24 9.32 -1.55
N PHE A 10 20.63 9.77 -0.36
CA PHE A 10 20.18 9.25 0.93
C PHE A 10 18.81 9.88 1.20
N LEU A 11 17.73 9.15 0.94
CA LEU A 11 16.40 9.53 1.45
C LEU A 11 16.10 8.60 2.62
N ALA A 12 16.31 9.15 3.82
CA ALA A 12 15.80 8.61 5.05
C ALA A 12 14.29 8.86 5.12
N SER A 13 13.51 7.80 5.24
CA SER A 13 12.18 7.86 5.83
C SER A 13 12.08 6.74 6.85
N ILE A 14 11.94 7.17 8.11
CA ILE A 14 11.59 6.35 9.26
C ILE A 14 10.06 6.25 9.27
N GLY A 15 9.54 5.04 9.40
CA GLY A 15 8.14 4.76 9.72
C GLY A 15 7.81 3.31 9.35
N MET A 16 7.15 2.48 10.15
CA MET A 16 6.63 2.62 11.50
C MET A 16 6.75 1.28 12.24
N ALA A 17 6.78 1.37 13.56
CA ALA A 17 6.67 0.26 14.48
C ALA A 17 5.20 -0.21 14.62
N GLY A 18 5.03 -1.49 14.97
CA GLY A 18 3.78 -2.05 15.48
C GLY A 18 2.75 -2.37 14.39
N VAL A 19 1.99 -3.45 14.43
CA VAL A 19 1.46 -4.16 15.60
C VAL A 19 1.16 -5.60 15.19
N ALA A 20 1.77 -6.57 15.88
CA ALA A 20 1.23 -7.92 15.93
C ALA A 20 0.03 -7.91 16.90
N MET A 21 -1.14 -7.45 16.45
CA MET A 21 -2.38 -7.51 17.23
C MET A 21 -3.55 -7.81 16.29
N GLY A 22 -3.92 -9.10 16.24
CA GLY A 22 -5.16 -9.58 15.61
C GLY A 22 -5.27 -9.26 14.13
N GLU A 23 -4.70 -10.10 13.26
CA GLU A 23 -4.86 -9.97 11.81
C GLU A 23 -6.35 -9.96 11.44
N SER A 24 -6.88 -8.79 11.13
CA SER A 24 -8.15 -8.67 10.44
C SER A 24 -7.96 -9.28 9.05
N GLN A 25 -8.97 -9.93 8.47
CA GLN A 25 -8.87 -10.44 7.08
C GLN A 25 -8.43 -9.34 6.10
N VAL A 26 -8.74 -8.08 6.42
CA VAL A 26 -8.25 -6.88 5.74
C VAL A 26 -6.73 -6.76 5.82
N ASP A 27 -6.11 -6.92 6.99
CA ASP A 27 -4.65 -6.85 7.17
C ASP A 27 -3.92 -7.93 6.37
N GLN A 28 -4.50 -9.14 6.34
CA GLN A 28 -3.92 -10.25 5.56
C GLN A 28 -4.00 -9.95 4.07
N LEU A 29 -5.16 -9.51 3.57
CA LEU A 29 -5.34 -9.13 2.17
C LEU A 29 -4.45 -7.94 1.79
N TRP A 30 -4.32 -6.96 2.69
CA TRP A 30 -3.41 -5.83 2.51
C TRP A 30 -1.97 -6.30 2.36
N SER A 31 -1.50 -7.17 3.25
CA SER A 31 -0.13 -7.68 3.18
C SER A 31 0.11 -8.61 1.98
N ASP A 32 -0.92 -9.26 1.46
CA ASP A 32 -0.82 -10.12 0.28
C ASP A 32 -0.71 -9.28 -1.00
N LEU A 33 -1.46 -8.18 -1.08
CA LEU A 33 -1.48 -7.28 -2.23
C LEU A 33 -0.32 -6.28 -2.21
N ASN A 34 0.00 -5.70 -1.04
CA ASN A 34 1.06 -4.70 -0.87
C ASN A 34 2.44 -5.39 -0.79
N ALA A 35 2.86 -5.95 -1.92
CA ALA A 35 4.08 -6.73 -2.03
C ALA A 35 5.33 -5.87 -1.83
N ASP A 36 5.25 -4.58 -2.21
CA ASP A 36 6.37 -3.66 -2.11
C ASP A 36 6.46 -2.92 -0.75
N LYS A 37 5.41 -3.02 0.08
CA LYS A 37 5.32 -2.51 1.45
C LYS A 37 5.49 -0.99 1.55
N ASN A 38 4.93 -0.24 0.59
CA ASN A 38 5.01 1.22 0.55
C ASN A 38 3.89 1.96 1.32
N ASP A 39 3.19 1.30 2.25
CA ASP A 39 2.05 1.85 3.03
C ASP A 39 0.84 2.31 2.18
N ALA A 40 0.87 2.06 0.87
CA ALA A 40 -0.22 2.25 -0.08
C ALA A 40 -0.45 0.97 -0.90
N LEU A 41 -1.53 0.92 -1.65
CA LEU A 41 -1.79 -0.11 -2.66
C LEU A 41 -1.93 0.57 -4.00
N SER A 42 -1.10 0.18 -4.96
CA SER A 42 -1.17 0.72 -6.31
C SER A 42 -2.31 0.07 -7.09
N ALA A 43 -2.79 0.74 -8.15
CA ALA A 43 -3.80 0.15 -9.04
C ALA A 43 -3.36 -1.19 -9.66
N ASP A 44 -2.05 -1.40 -9.84
CA ASP A 44 -1.51 -2.69 -10.32
C ASP A 44 -1.54 -3.79 -9.26
N GLU A 45 -1.35 -3.44 -7.98
CA GLU A 45 -1.46 -4.39 -6.87
C GLU A 45 -2.92 -4.72 -6.58
N ALA A 46 -3.82 -3.74 -6.62
CA ALA A 46 -5.25 -4.00 -6.47
C ALA A 46 -5.84 -4.88 -7.57
N LYS A 47 -5.26 -4.89 -8.79
CA LYS A 47 -5.67 -5.86 -9.83
C LYS A 47 -5.42 -7.31 -9.44
N ALA A 48 -4.55 -7.58 -8.45
CA ALA A 48 -4.36 -8.93 -7.94
C ALA A 48 -5.56 -9.41 -7.09
N SER A 49 -6.51 -8.52 -6.75
CA SER A 49 -7.77 -8.88 -6.09
C SER A 49 -8.97 -8.25 -6.81
N ASP A 50 -9.81 -9.09 -7.43
CA ASP A 50 -11.05 -8.64 -8.07
C ASP A 50 -11.98 -7.87 -7.11
N GLN A 51 -11.97 -8.19 -5.81
CA GLN A 51 -12.77 -7.48 -4.80
C GLN A 51 -12.31 -6.03 -4.62
N VAL A 52 -11.00 -5.84 -4.49
CA VAL A 52 -10.40 -4.52 -4.27
C VAL A 52 -10.52 -3.71 -5.55
N GLN A 53 -10.28 -4.32 -6.72
CA GLN A 53 -10.46 -3.66 -8.00
C GLN A 53 -11.92 -3.23 -8.23
N ALA A 54 -12.90 -4.08 -7.91
CA ALA A 54 -14.32 -3.74 -8.06
C ALA A 54 -14.75 -2.59 -7.15
N GLN A 55 -14.15 -2.48 -5.96
CA GLN A 55 -14.40 -1.40 -5.01
C GLN A 55 -13.40 -0.26 -5.11
N TRP A 56 -12.44 -0.31 -6.05
CA TRP A 56 -11.35 0.66 -6.14
C TRP A 56 -11.88 2.09 -6.21
N SER A 57 -12.82 2.35 -7.12
CA SER A 57 -13.42 3.69 -7.27
C SER A 57 -14.25 4.14 -6.06
N LEU A 58 -14.60 3.23 -5.15
CA LEU A 58 -15.31 3.55 -3.90
C LEU A 58 -14.33 3.77 -2.73
N LEU A 59 -13.17 3.10 -2.78
CA LEU A 59 -12.13 3.16 -1.75
C LEU A 59 -11.18 4.33 -2.00
N ASP A 60 -10.84 4.62 -3.26
CA ASP A 60 -9.98 5.72 -3.73
C ASP A 60 -10.78 7.02 -3.73
N VAL A 61 -11.05 7.52 -2.53
CA VAL A 61 -11.96 8.66 -2.31
C VAL A 61 -11.30 9.95 -2.75
N ASP A 62 -9.99 10.07 -2.57
CA ASP A 62 -9.23 11.25 -3.01
C ASP A 62 -8.76 11.17 -4.47
N GLN A 63 -8.93 10.03 -5.14
CA GLN A 63 -8.67 9.83 -6.56
C GLN A 63 -7.22 10.09 -6.95
N ASP A 64 -6.27 9.82 -6.05
CA ASP A 64 -4.83 9.93 -6.35
C ASP A 64 -4.29 8.73 -7.14
N GLY A 65 -5.10 7.67 -7.28
CA GLY A 65 -4.72 6.46 -7.99
C GLY A 65 -3.95 5.47 -7.13
N GLN A 66 -4.00 5.62 -5.80
CA GLN A 66 -3.47 4.69 -4.82
C GLN A 66 -4.52 4.47 -3.72
N LEU A 67 -4.46 3.34 -3.02
CA LEU A 67 -5.28 3.10 -1.83
C LEU A 67 -4.39 3.13 -0.59
N SER A 68 -4.58 4.12 0.26
CA SER A 68 -3.94 4.14 1.57
C SER A 68 -4.48 3.00 2.44
N TYR A 69 -3.70 2.52 3.42
CA TYR A 69 -4.18 1.50 4.36
C TYR A 69 -5.52 1.89 5.02
N LYS A 70 -5.68 3.18 5.33
CA LYS A 70 -6.92 3.71 5.90
C LYS A 70 -8.11 3.53 4.96
N GLU A 71 -7.96 3.87 3.68
CA GLU A 71 -9.00 3.72 2.66
C GLU A 71 -9.32 2.26 2.43
N PHE A 72 -8.28 1.44 2.27
CA PHE A 72 -8.41 0.01 2.13
C PHE A 72 -9.09 -0.65 3.32
N SER A 73 -8.82 -0.20 4.55
CA SER A 73 -9.46 -0.74 5.76
C SER A 73 -10.96 -0.47 5.85
N MET A 74 -11.49 0.43 5.01
CA MET A 74 -12.93 0.64 4.85
C MET A 74 -13.59 -0.41 3.96
N ILE A 75 -12.82 -1.32 3.35
CA ILE A 75 -13.37 -2.43 2.57
C ILE A 75 -14.21 -3.32 3.50
N ASP A 76 -15.51 -3.35 3.23
CA ASP A 76 -16.43 -4.16 4.04
C ASP A 76 -16.27 -5.63 3.63
N LEU A 77 -15.47 -6.38 4.41
CA LEU A 77 -15.31 -7.83 4.27
C LEU A 77 -16.42 -8.62 4.99
N THR A 78 -17.40 -7.93 5.58
CA THR A 78 -18.49 -8.54 6.33
C THR A 78 -19.64 -8.92 5.39
N LYS A 79 -19.67 -10.18 4.96
CA LYS A 79 -20.88 -10.84 4.44
C LYS A 79 -21.39 -11.87 5.43
#